data_AF-A0A6P6FWV3-F1
#
_entry.id   AF-A0A6P6FWV3-F1
#
_cell.length_a   1.000
_cell.length_b   1.000
_cell.length_c   1.000
_cell.angle_alpha   90.00
_cell.angle_beta   90.00
_cell.angle_gamma   90.00
#
_symmetry.space_group_name_H-M   'P 1'
#
loop_
_entity.id
_entity.type
_entity.pdbx_description
1 polymer ?
#
loop_
_entity_poly.entity_id
_entity_poly.type
_entity_poly.pdbx_seq_one_letter_code
_entity_poly.pdbx_strand_id
1 'polypeptide(L)'
;TVEVERAIPILAKAYGDSMHKILNVGHDTCSVVSKLLKEKETEASGVEPYDIEDANRNCKALVKKAIVPIADIKFPLPYRPKSFSLVIVSDALEYLSPRYLNKTLPDLARVSIDGLVIFTGEKIVQLLNRFCESTEALPCILFVNCISMWLSVAALYALFILSL
;
A
#
# COMPACT_ATOMS: atom_id res chain seq x y z
N THR A 1 -7.80 7.23 4.48
CA THR A 1 -6.33 7.33 4.56
C THR A 1 -5.76 7.41 5.99
N VAL A 2 -6.57 7.55 7.04
CA VAL A 2 -6.13 7.46 8.47
C VAL A 2 -5.58 6.07 8.81
N GLU A 3 -5.98 5.06 8.03
CA GLU A 3 -5.64 3.65 8.18
C GLU A 3 -4.14 3.41 8.01
N VAL A 4 -3.53 4.02 6.99
CA VAL A 4 -2.08 3.94 6.74
C VAL A 4 -1.34 4.57 7.90
N GLU A 5 -1.78 5.76 8.33
CA GLU A 5 -1.14 6.49 9.43
C GLU A 5 -1.21 5.73 10.76
N ARG A 6 -2.31 5.02 11.02
CA ARG A 6 -2.44 4.13 12.19
C ARG A 6 -1.66 2.83 12.04
N ALA A 7 -1.47 2.36 10.82
CA ALA A 7 -0.72 1.14 10.54
C ALA A 7 0.79 1.36 10.67
N ILE A 8 1.34 2.54 10.37
CA ILE A 8 2.78 2.85 10.46
C ILE A 8 3.43 2.34 11.77
N PRO A 9 2.95 2.68 12.98
CA PRO A 9 3.57 2.20 14.22
C PRO A 9 3.43 0.69 14.41
N ILE A 10 2.39 0.07 13.86
CA ILE A 10 2.19 -1.38 13.90
C ILE A 10 3.18 -2.06 12.94
N LEU A 11 3.36 -1.50 11.74
CA LEU A 11 4.32 -1.95 10.74
C LEU A 11 5.74 -1.81 11.28
N ALA A 12 6.09 -0.68 11.87
CA ALA A 12 7.39 -0.47 12.52
C ALA A 12 7.66 -1.52 13.61
N LYS A 13 6.64 -1.89 14.39
CA LYS A 13 6.76 -2.95 15.40
C LYS A 13 6.89 -4.36 14.81
N ALA A 14 6.21 -4.64 13.71
CA ALA A 14 6.20 -5.95 13.07
C ALA A 14 7.48 -6.21 12.26
N TYR A 15 7.97 -5.19 11.57
CA TYR A 15 9.15 -5.26 10.71
C TYR A 15 10.43 -4.80 11.44
N GLY A 16 10.31 -4.16 12.61
CA GLY A 16 11.43 -3.79 13.46
C GLY A 16 12.41 -2.86 12.74
N ASP A 17 13.69 -3.17 12.83
CA ASP A 17 14.74 -2.40 12.17
C ASP A 17 14.62 -2.45 10.64
N SER A 18 13.98 -3.45 10.03
CA SER A 18 13.97 -3.56 8.56
C SER A 18 13.18 -2.45 7.83
N MET A 19 12.47 -1.58 8.56
CA MET A 19 11.68 -0.47 8.02
C MET A 19 12.53 0.78 7.72
N HIS A 20 13.72 0.62 7.15
CA HIS A 20 14.64 1.73 6.88
C HIS A 20 14.25 2.59 5.68
N LYS A 21 13.54 2.05 4.68
CA LYS A 21 13.25 2.77 3.43
C LYS A 21 11.89 2.44 2.84
N ILE A 22 10.97 3.38 2.96
CA ILE A 22 9.56 3.22 2.62
C ILE A 22 9.21 4.02 1.36
N LEU A 23 8.44 3.40 0.47
CA LEU A 23 7.78 4.05 -0.65
C LEU A 23 6.26 4.07 -0.43
N ASN A 24 5.65 5.26 -0.39
CA ASN A 24 4.18 5.38 -0.44
C ASN A 24 3.70 5.83 -1.82
N VAL A 25 2.70 5.15 -2.37
CA VAL A 25 2.13 5.46 -3.70
C VAL A 25 0.64 5.63 -3.59
N GLY A 26 0.09 6.74 -4.09
CA GLY A 26 -1.35 6.95 -4.15
C GLY A 26 -1.83 8.24 -3.49
N HIS A 27 -3.12 8.30 -3.17
CA HIS A 27 -3.71 9.48 -2.56
C HIS A 27 -3.10 9.74 -1.17
N ASP A 28 -3.05 11.02 -0.76
CA ASP A 28 -2.46 11.47 0.51
C ASP A 28 -0.98 11.13 0.72
N THR A 29 -0.24 10.79 -0.35
CA THR A 29 1.18 10.43 -0.26
C THR A 29 2.00 11.50 0.45
N CYS A 30 1.75 12.77 0.13
CA CYS A 30 2.41 13.88 0.80
C CYS A 30 2.18 13.91 2.31
N SER A 31 0.98 13.57 2.80
CA SER A 31 0.68 13.52 4.24
C SER A 31 1.46 12.38 4.90
N VAL A 32 1.36 11.18 4.35
CA VAL A 32 2.03 9.97 4.86
C VAL A 32 3.54 10.16 4.91
N VAL A 33 4.15 10.59 3.80
CA VAL A 33 5.60 10.83 3.71
C VAL A 33 6.03 11.93 4.70
N SER A 34 5.25 13.00 4.85
CA SER A 34 5.60 14.06 5.81
C SER A 34 5.61 13.60 7.27
N LYS A 35 4.85 12.55 7.61
CA LYS A 35 4.83 11.93 8.94
C LYS A 35 5.98 10.96 9.10
N LEU A 36 6.21 10.10 8.11
CA LEU A 36 7.33 9.15 8.11
C LEU A 36 8.70 9.86 8.20
N LEU A 37 8.86 11.01 7.53
CA LEU A 37 10.07 11.82 7.65
C LEU A 37 10.32 12.41 9.04
N LYS A 38 9.32 12.40 9.94
CA LYS A 38 9.48 12.82 11.35
C LYS A 38 9.87 11.65 12.25
N GLU A 39 9.68 10.42 11.81
CA GLU A 39 10.12 9.23 12.53
C GLU A 39 11.65 9.11 12.40
N LYS A 40 12.29 8.74 13.51
CA LYS A 40 13.75 8.61 13.51
C LYS A 40 14.15 7.35 12.75
N GLU A 41 15.22 7.46 11.96
CA GLU A 41 15.85 6.33 11.23
C GLU A 41 15.05 5.74 10.06
N THR A 42 14.03 6.46 9.56
CA THR A 42 13.23 6.03 8.41
C THR A 42 13.40 6.96 7.22
N GLU A 43 13.88 6.45 6.09
CA GLU A 43 13.84 7.15 4.80
C GLU A 43 12.46 6.94 4.17
N ALA A 44 11.77 8.04 3.85
CA ALA A 44 10.47 7.99 3.19
C ALA A 44 10.49 8.71 1.85
N SER A 45 10.03 8.03 0.82
CA SER A 45 9.77 8.59 -0.52
C SER A 45 8.33 8.32 -0.91
N GLY A 46 7.83 9.06 -1.89
CA GLY A 46 6.48 8.83 -2.37
C GLY A 46 6.31 9.04 -3.87
N VAL A 47 5.17 8.60 -4.40
CA VAL A 47 4.71 8.96 -5.73
C VAL A 47 3.29 9.46 -5.64
N GLU A 48 3.09 10.69 -6.09
CA GLU A 48 1.77 11.31 -6.18
C GLU A 48 1.26 11.13 -7.63
N PRO A 49 0.26 10.27 -7.87
CA PRO A 49 -0.27 10.05 -9.22
C PRO A 49 -1.23 11.15 -9.70
N TYR A 50 -1.67 12.03 -8.80
CA TYR A 50 -2.61 13.11 -9.10
C TYR A 50 -1.90 14.47 -9.23
N ASP A 51 -2.60 15.43 -9.83
CA ASP A 51 -2.09 16.80 -9.92
C ASP A 51 -2.06 17.46 -8.52
N ILE A 52 -1.09 18.34 -8.32
CA ILE A 52 -0.82 19.06 -7.08
C ILE A 52 -1.30 20.51 -7.11
N GLU A 53 -2.05 20.94 -8.13
CA GLU A 53 -2.57 22.31 -8.26
C GLU A 53 -3.26 22.78 -6.97
N ASP A 54 -4.14 21.95 -6.40
CA ASP A 54 -4.87 22.22 -5.16
C ASP A 54 -4.16 21.71 -3.88
N ALA A 55 -2.97 21.12 -4.01
CA ALA A 55 -2.26 20.56 -2.88
C ALA A 55 -1.69 21.64 -1.94
N ASN A 56 -1.62 21.30 -0.64
CA ASN A 56 -1.05 22.17 0.38
C ASN A 56 0.44 22.49 0.10
N ARG A 57 0.93 23.63 0.60
CA ARG A 57 2.32 24.11 0.49
C ARG A 57 3.35 23.04 0.88
N ASN A 58 3.05 22.23 1.90
CA ASN A 58 3.92 21.13 2.32
C ASN A 58 4.11 20.09 1.22
N CYS A 59 3.02 19.71 0.55
CA CYS A 59 3.08 18.74 -0.55
C CYS A 59 3.86 19.32 -1.74
N LYS A 60 3.59 20.57 -2.12
CA LYS A 60 4.35 21.29 -3.16
C LYS A 60 5.85 21.36 -2.84
N ALA A 61 6.22 21.53 -1.57
CA ALA A 61 7.61 21.50 -1.14
C ALA A 61 8.26 20.11 -1.25
N LEU A 62 7.54 19.03 -0.93
CA LEU A 62 8.02 17.65 -1.10
C LEU A 62 8.23 17.30 -2.58
N VAL A 63 7.32 17.73 -3.46
CA VAL A 63 7.46 17.58 -4.91
C VAL A 63 8.67 18.34 -5.43
N LYS A 64 8.82 19.61 -5.02
CA LYS A 64 9.98 20.43 -5.42
C LYS A 64 11.33 19.84 -4.96
N LYS A 65 11.34 19.11 -3.85
CA LYS A 65 12.52 18.39 -3.33
C LYS A 65 12.73 17.01 -4.00
N ALA A 66 11.88 16.62 -4.94
CA ALA A 66 11.87 15.30 -5.58
C ALA A 66 11.74 14.12 -4.59
N ILE A 67 11.19 14.36 -3.40
CA ILE A 67 10.88 13.31 -2.41
C ILE A 67 9.58 12.60 -2.79
N VAL A 68 8.62 13.39 -3.29
CA VAL A 68 7.33 12.90 -3.81
C VAL A 68 7.18 13.37 -5.27
N PRO A 69 7.89 12.76 -6.23
CA PRO A 69 7.67 13.03 -7.64
C PRO A 69 6.22 12.75 -8.06
N ILE A 70 5.75 13.56 -9.01
CA ILE A 70 4.47 13.33 -9.68
C ILE A 70 4.72 12.30 -10.79
N ALA A 71 4.08 11.13 -10.70
CA ALA A 71 4.20 10.10 -11.72
C ALA A 71 2.93 9.23 -11.78
N ASP A 72 2.46 8.96 -13.00
CA ASP A 72 1.32 8.07 -13.22
C ASP A 72 1.75 6.60 -13.08
N ILE A 73 1.14 5.90 -12.13
CA ILE A 73 1.41 4.48 -11.79
C ILE A 73 1.02 3.49 -12.90
N LYS A 74 0.38 3.96 -13.98
CA LYS A 74 0.21 3.20 -15.22
C LYS A 74 1.54 2.93 -15.93
N PHE A 75 2.54 3.77 -15.67
CA PHE A 75 3.90 3.64 -16.20
C PHE A 75 4.85 3.11 -15.12
N PRO A 76 5.97 2.49 -15.53
CA PRO A 76 6.96 2.01 -14.58
C PRO A 76 7.46 3.14 -13.66
N LEU A 77 7.53 2.84 -12.37
CA LEU A 77 7.99 3.76 -11.34
C LEU A 77 9.45 4.17 -11.61
N PRO A 78 9.81 5.44 -11.37
CA PRO A 78 11.13 6.01 -11.65
C PRO A 78 12.20 5.56 -10.63
N TYR A 79 12.10 4.34 -10.12
CA TYR A 79 13.00 3.78 -9.13
C TYR A 79 13.68 2.51 -9.64
N ARG A 80 14.89 2.26 -9.14
CA ARG A 80 15.63 1.04 -9.45
C ARG A 80 14.96 -0.16 -8.76
N PRO A 81 15.11 -1.38 -9.31
CA PRO A 81 14.66 -2.58 -8.61
C PRO A 81 15.29 -2.68 -7.21
N LYS A 82 14.55 -3.22 -6.24
CA LYS A 82 15.00 -3.46 -4.85
C LYS A 82 15.54 -2.21 -4.16
N SER A 83 14.85 -1.09 -4.33
CA SER A 83 15.23 0.20 -3.73
C SER A 83 14.62 0.47 -2.37
N PHE A 84 13.52 -0.21 -2.03
CA PHE A 84 12.72 0.05 -0.83
C PHE A 84 12.52 -1.24 -0.04
N SER A 85 12.60 -1.17 1.28
CA SER A 85 12.27 -2.30 2.14
C SER A 85 10.76 -2.50 2.27
N LEU A 86 9.98 -1.43 2.15
CA LEU A 86 8.52 -1.50 2.20
C LEU A 86 7.88 -0.59 1.15
N VAL A 87 6.88 -1.14 0.45
CA VAL A 87 6.05 -0.39 -0.51
C VAL A 87 4.61 -0.41 -0.03
N ILE A 88 4.02 0.77 0.16
CA ILE A 88 2.64 0.97 0.60
C ILE A 88 1.88 1.66 -0.53
N VAL A 89 0.73 1.11 -0.93
CA VAL A 89 -0.10 1.64 -2.01
C VAL A 89 -1.48 1.98 -1.45
N SER A 90 -1.80 3.27 -1.44
CA SER A 90 -2.97 3.83 -0.75
C SER A 90 -4.00 4.34 -1.75
N ASP A 91 -5.15 3.69 -1.84
CA ASP A 91 -6.30 4.11 -2.67
C ASP A 91 -5.93 4.46 -4.12
N ALA A 92 -4.93 3.78 -4.68
CA ALA A 92 -4.41 4.09 -6.03
C ALA A 92 -4.84 3.05 -7.08
N LEU A 93 -5.08 1.81 -6.66
CA LEU A 93 -5.35 0.70 -7.58
C LEU A 93 -6.77 0.70 -8.15
N GLU A 94 -7.73 1.34 -7.47
CA GLU A 94 -9.12 1.37 -7.94
C GLU A 94 -9.31 2.15 -9.26
N TYR A 95 -8.34 3.01 -9.59
CA TYR A 95 -8.30 3.79 -10.82
C TYR A 95 -7.66 3.05 -12.00
N LEU A 96 -7.08 1.86 -11.75
CA LEU A 96 -6.43 1.05 -12.77
C LEU A 96 -7.38 0.02 -13.36
N SER A 97 -7.40 -0.06 -14.69
CA SER A 97 -8.09 -1.15 -15.38
C SER A 97 -7.31 -2.48 -15.19
N PRO A 98 -7.96 -3.65 -15.38
CA PRO A 98 -7.29 -4.94 -15.26
C PRO A 98 -6.00 -5.07 -16.10
N ARG A 99 -5.98 -4.43 -17.28
CA ARG A 99 -4.79 -4.41 -18.16
C ARG A 99 -3.60 -3.69 -17.54
N TYR A 100 -3.83 -2.60 -16.81
CA TYR A 100 -2.77 -1.85 -16.15
C TYR A 100 -2.37 -2.51 -14.83
N LEU A 101 -3.32 -3.09 -14.09
CA LEU A 101 -3.04 -3.84 -12.86
C LEU A 101 -2.00 -4.95 -13.08
N ASN A 102 -2.12 -5.72 -14.17
CA ASN A 102 -1.18 -6.77 -14.53
C ASN A 102 0.25 -6.25 -14.82
N LYS A 103 0.41 -4.96 -15.13
CA LYS A 103 1.72 -4.32 -15.36
C LYS A 103 2.25 -3.60 -14.14
N THR A 104 1.36 -2.95 -13.38
CA THR A 104 1.73 -2.16 -12.21
C THR A 104 2.11 -3.05 -11.03
N LEU A 105 1.47 -4.20 -10.83
CA LEU A 105 1.85 -5.09 -9.72
C LEU A 105 3.29 -5.61 -9.80
N PRO A 106 3.75 -6.19 -10.94
CA PRO A 106 5.13 -6.64 -11.03
C PRO A 106 6.12 -5.48 -10.86
N ASP A 107 5.74 -4.26 -11.27
CA ASP A 107 6.59 -3.09 -11.10
C ASP A 107 6.68 -2.61 -9.64
N LEU A 108 5.58 -2.65 -8.89
CA LEU A 108 5.56 -2.40 -7.45
C LEU A 108 6.37 -3.45 -6.68
N ALA A 109 6.22 -4.72 -7.04
CA ALA A 109 7.02 -5.80 -6.46
C ALA A 109 8.51 -5.67 -6.81
N ARG A 110 8.83 -5.22 -8.03
CA ARG A 110 10.21 -5.00 -8.50
C ARG A 110 10.95 -3.97 -7.65
N VAL A 111 10.30 -2.88 -7.23
CA VAL A 111 10.95 -1.81 -6.45
C VAL A 111 11.13 -2.19 -4.97
N SER A 112 10.39 -3.18 -4.48
CA SER A 112 10.54 -3.76 -3.14
C SER A 112 11.73 -4.73 -3.09
N ILE A 113 12.49 -4.72 -2.00
CA ILE A 113 13.63 -5.63 -1.77
C ILE A 113 13.14 -7.07 -1.60
N ASP A 114 12.12 -7.24 -0.75
CA ASP A 114 11.55 -8.55 -0.39
C ASP A 114 10.33 -8.92 -1.24
N GLY A 115 9.97 -8.07 -2.22
CA GLY A 115 8.75 -8.24 -3.02
C GLY A 115 7.46 -7.98 -2.23
N LEU A 116 7.56 -7.49 -0.99
CA LEU A 116 6.42 -7.15 -0.16
C LEU A 116 5.81 -5.81 -0.60
N VAL A 117 4.51 -5.83 -0.87
CA VAL A 117 3.70 -4.65 -1.19
C VAL A 117 2.43 -4.68 -0.35
N ILE A 118 2.18 -3.61 0.39
CA ILE A 118 0.98 -3.45 1.22
C ILE A 118 0.01 -2.57 0.47
N PHE A 119 -1.17 -3.11 0.17
CA PHE A 119 -2.27 -2.33 -0.36
C PHE A 119 -3.16 -1.87 0.78
N THR A 120 -3.62 -0.63 0.74
CA THR A 120 -4.59 -0.09 1.70
C THR A 120 -5.70 0.63 0.96
N GLY A 121 -6.95 0.37 1.35
CA GLY A 121 -8.12 1.03 0.80
C GLY A 121 -9.41 0.30 1.14
N GLU A 122 -10.53 1.01 1.17
CA GLU A 122 -11.84 0.44 1.56
C GLU A 122 -12.31 -0.66 0.61
N LYS A 123 -11.99 -0.52 -0.69
CA LYS A 123 -12.37 -1.48 -1.73
C LYS A 123 -11.33 -2.56 -1.98
N ILE A 124 -10.36 -2.74 -1.08
CA ILE A 124 -9.31 -3.76 -1.25
C ILE A 124 -9.90 -5.15 -1.42
N VAL A 125 -11.01 -5.47 -0.75
CA VAL A 125 -11.73 -6.74 -0.88
C VAL A 125 -12.27 -6.91 -2.31
N GLN A 126 -12.85 -5.86 -2.89
CA GLN A 126 -13.32 -5.89 -4.28
C GLN A 126 -12.16 -5.99 -5.29
N LEU A 127 -11.03 -5.37 -4.96
CA LEU A 127 -9.83 -5.40 -5.79
C LEU A 127 -9.16 -6.79 -5.74
N LEU A 128 -9.12 -7.44 -4.57
CA LEU A 128 -8.66 -8.81 -4.39
C LEU A 128 -9.53 -9.79 -5.18
N ASN A 129 -10.85 -9.57 -5.22
CA ASN A 129 -11.75 -10.38 -6.04
C ASN A 129 -11.42 -10.25 -7.54
N ARG A 130 -11.17 -9.02 -8.03
CA ARG A 130 -10.75 -8.80 -9.42
C ARG A 130 -9.36 -9.37 -9.74
N PHE A 131 -8.44 -9.35 -8.78
CA PHE A 131 -7.13 -10.01 -8.92
C PHE A 131 -7.26 -11.52 -9.02
N CYS A 132 -8.12 -12.13 -8.21
CA CYS A 132 -8.35 -13.56 -8.24
C CYS A 132 -8.96 -14.02 -9.58
N GLU A 133 -9.70 -13.15 -10.26
CA GLU A 133 -10.24 -13.43 -11.61
C GLU A 133 -9.19 -13.25 -12.73
N SER A 134 -8.21 -12.36 -12.59
CA SER A 134 -7.25 -12.05 -13.66
C SER A 134 -5.99 -12.93 -13.67
N THR A 135 -5.75 -13.69 -12.59
CA THR A 135 -4.60 -14.60 -12.47
C THR A 135 -5.11 -16.02 -12.30
N GLU A 136 -4.83 -16.90 -13.26
CA GLU A 136 -4.93 -18.35 -13.08
C GLU A 136 -3.90 -18.80 -12.03
N ALA A 137 -4.17 -18.55 -10.75
CA ALA A 137 -3.25 -18.89 -9.69
C ALA A 137 -4.01 -19.26 -8.41
N LEU A 138 -3.92 -20.54 -8.07
CA LEU A 138 -4.35 -21.19 -6.83
C LEU A 138 -3.98 -20.49 -5.49
N PRO A 139 -2.99 -19.58 -5.35
CA PRO A 139 -2.72 -18.92 -4.07
C PRO A 139 -3.81 -17.93 -3.62
N CYS A 140 -4.60 -17.34 -4.53
CA CYS A 140 -5.63 -16.36 -4.15
C CYS A 140 -6.84 -17.01 -3.46
N ILE A 141 -7.18 -18.25 -3.81
CA ILE A 141 -8.25 -19.03 -3.17
C ILE A 141 -7.94 -19.27 -1.69
N LEU A 142 -6.67 -19.49 -1.33
CA LEU A 142 -6.26 -19.68 0.07
C LEU A 142 -6.38 -18.39 0.89
N PHE A 143 -6.12 -17.22 0.32
CA PHE A 143 -6.18 -15.95 1.07
C PHE A 143 -7.62 -15.52 1.37
N VAL A 144 -8.55 -15.68 0.41
CA VAL A 144 -9.98 -15.41 0.61
C VAL A 144 -10.62 -16.43 1.56
N ASN A 145 -10.24 -17.71 1.46
CA ASN A 145 -10.67 -18.72 2.42
C ASN A 145 -10.09 -18.48 3.82
N CYS A 146 -8.87 -17.97 3.95
CA CYS A 146 -8.28 -17.67 5.25
C CYS A 146 -9.03 -16.51 5.95
N ILE A 147 -9.35 -15.43 5.23
CA ILE A 147 -10.11 -14.30 5.79
C ILE A 147 -11.55 -14.69 6.12
N SER A 148 -12.24 -15.43 5.25
CA SER A 148 -13.61 -15.91 5.52
C SER A 148 -13.66 -16.95 6.65
N MET A 149 -12.64 -17.81 6.77
CA MET A 149 -12.51 -18.76 7.87
C MET A 149 -12.23 -18.03 9.20
N TRP A 150 -11.39 -16.99 9.22
CA TRP A 150 -11.18 -16.16 10.41
C TRP A 150 -12.44 -15.40 10.85
N LEU A 151 -13.19 -14.83 9.90
CA LEU A 151 -14.46 -14.15 10.20
C LEU A 151 -15.52 -15.13 10.73
N SER A 152 -15.54 -16.35 10.21
CA SER A 152 -16.47 -17.41 10.64
C SER A 152 -16.10 -17.96 12.03
N VAL A 153 -14.81 -18.13 12.33
CA VAL A 153 -14.32 -18.53 13.65
C VAL A 153 -14.58 -17.42 14.69
N ALA A 154 -14.38 -16.15 14.33
CA ALA A 154 -14.72 -15.02 15.20
C ALA A 154 -16.23 -14.93 15.47
N ALA A 155 -17.08 -15.18 14.45
CA ALA A 155 -18.52 -15.20 14.61
C ALA A 155 -19.01 -16.36 15.49
N LEU A 156 -18.42 -17.55 15.35
CA LEU A 156 -18.70 -18.70 16.22
C LEU A 156 -18.27 -18.44 17.67
N TYR A 157 -17.11 -17.79 17.88
CA TYR A 157 -16.67 -17.39 19.21
C TYR A 157 -17.59 -16.35 19.85
N ALA A 158 -18.08 -15.38 19.07
CA ALA A 158 -19.02 -14.38 19.55
C ALA A 158 -20.39 -15.00 19.92
N LEU A 159 -20.88 -15.95 19.11
CA LEU A 159 -22.12 -16.71 19.41
C LEU A 159 -21.97 -17.60 20.65
N PHE A 160 -20.80 -18.18 20.87
CA PHE A 160 -20.52 -18.99 22.06
C PHE A 160 -20.48 -18.14 23.34
N ILE A 161 -19.93 -16.92 23.29
CA ILE A 161 -19.92 -16.00 24.43
C ILE A 161 -21.32 -15.43 24.73
N LEU A 162 -22.16 -15.24 23.71
CA LEU A 162 -23.54 -14.78 23.88
C LEU A 162 -24.52 -15.86 24.37
N SER A 163 -24.08 -17.12 24.42
CA SER A 163 -24.87 -18.26 24.90
C SER A 163 -24.42 -18.81 26.27
N LEU A 164 -23.49 -18.10 26.93
CA LEU A 164 -23.06 -18.28 28.32
C LEU A 164 -23.60 -17.14 29.19
#